data_AF-A0A830F6P1-F1
#
_entry.id   AF-A0A830F6P1-F1
#
_cell.length_a   1.000
_cell.length_b   1.000
_cell.length_c   1.000
_cell.angle_alpha   90.00
_cell.angle_beta   90.00
_cell.angle_gamma   90.00
#
_symmetry.space_group_name_H-M   'P 1'
#
loop_
_entity.id
_entity.type
_entity.pdbx_description
1 polymer ?
#
loop_
_entity_poly.entity_id
_entity_poly.type
_entity_poly.pdbx_seq_one_letter_code
_entity_poly.pdbx_strand_id
1 'polypeptide(L)'
;MGRESNHVPAYDVVTGTTDFASAKTIGERADCSTDGARSALTQLVEMGIAERRGTRPAEYRRNDSYFRWKRIETLAREHSTADLREEVDALLAEDQSFQDRFDAPSPDAISPATFEDIDHEDVHDRWDALTRWRSVRDHLEILQQAIHRAERDADGRTGESASA
;
A
#
# COMPACT_ATOMS: atom_id res chain seq x y z
N MET A 1 24.38 -27.77 -8.06
CA MET A 1 23.09 -28.49 -8.15
C MET A 1 22.07 -27.71 -7.33
N GLY A 2 21.16 -26.99 -8.01
CA GLY A 2 19.82 -26.61 -7.53
C GLY A 2 19.67 -25.75 -6.27
N ARG A 3 19.88 -24.43 -6.38
CA ARG A 3 18.94 -23.47 -5.77
C ARG A 3 18.47 -22.55 -6.88
N GLU A 4 17.63 -23.11 -7.76
CA GLU A 4 16.79 -22.27 -8.61
C GLU A 4 15.93 -21.43 -7.69
N SER A 5 16.05 -20.11 -7.85
CA SER A 5 15.18 -19.12 -7.24
C SER A 5 13.74 -19.54 -7.50
N ASN A 6 13.10 -20.15 -6.50
CA ASN A 6 11.69 -20.49 -6.52
C ASN A 6 10.91 -19.19 -6.31
N HIS A 7 11.02 -18.28 -7.29
CA HIS A 7 10.09 -17.18 -7.42
C HIS A 7 8.77 -17.84 -7.76
N VAL A 8 7.94 -18.05 -6.74
CA VAL A 8 6.64 -18.70 -6.92
C VAL A 8 5.87 -17.80 -7.90
N PRO A 9 5.53 -18.22 -9.13
CA PRO A 9 5.02 -17.30 -10.16
C PRO A 9 3.75 -16.56 -9.71
N ALA A 10 2.96 -17.20 -8.85
CA ALA A 10 1.78 -16.62 -8.22
C ALA A 10 2.09 -15.52 -7.19
N TYR A 11 3.32 -15.39 -6.68
CA TYR A 11 3.75 -14.35 -5.74
C TYR A 11 3.66 -12.96 -6.38
N ASP A 12 4.34 -12.71 -7.50
CA ASP A 12 4.31 -11.40 -8.16
C ASP A 12 2.87 -10.98 -8.47
N VAL A 13 2.10 -11.93 -9.01
CA VAL A 13 0.70 -11.67 -9.36
C VAL A 13 -0.13 -11.37 -8.12
N VAL A 14 -0.05 -12.16 -7.05
CA VAL A 14 -0.90 -11.92 -5.87
C VAL A 14 -0.48 -10.65 -5.13
N THR A 15 0.80 -10.32 -5.07
CA THR A 15 1.26 -9.08 -4.42
C THR A 15 0.85 -7.81 -5.18
N GLY A 16 0.61 -7.92 -6.49
CA GLY A 16 -0.04 -6.89 -7.31
C GLY A 16 -1.58 -6.94 -7.35
N THR A 17 -2.21 -7.94 -6.71
CA THR A 17 -3.66 -8.15 -6.76
C THR A 17 -4.34 -7.49 -5.55
N THR A 18 -4.92 -6.31 -5.75
CA THR A 18 -5.67 -5.54 -4.73
C THR A 18 -7.08 -6.06 -4.50
N ASP A 19 -7.75 -6.50 -5.57
CA ASP A 19 -9.09 -7.07 -5.53
C ASP A 19 -9.05 -8.60 -5.44
N PHE A 20 -10.03 -9.20 -4.78
CA PHE A 20 -10.13 -10.65 -4.68
C PHE A 20 -10.21 -11.29 -6.08
N ALA A 21 -9.30 -12.23 -6.34
CA ALA A 21 -9.24 -12.99 -7.57
C ALA A 21 -9.14 -14.49 -7.29
N SER A 22 -9.73 -15.31 -8.17
CA SER A 22 -9.67 -16.76 -8.02
C SER A 22 -8.24 -17.29 -8.24
N ALA A 23 -7.90 -18.43 -7.65
CA ALA A 23 -6.63 -19.12 -7.92
C ALA A 23 -6.44 -19.44 -9.41
N LYS A 24 -7.53 -19.64 -10.16
CA LYS A 24 -7.48 -19.84 -11.61
C LYS A 24 -6.99 -18.56 -12.31
N THR A 25 -7.62 -17.43 -12.02
CA THR A 25 -7.26 -16.12 -12.58
C THR A 25 -5.82 -15.73 -12.25
N ILE A 26 -5.39 -15.97 -11.00
CA ILE A 26 -4.01 -15.71 -10.59
C ILE A 26 -3.05 -16.66 -11.30
N GLY A 27 -3.39 -17.94 -11.43
CA GLY A 27 -2.58 -18.92 -12.15
C GLY A 27 -2.40 -18.58 -13.63
N GLU A 28 -3.47 -18.16 -14.30
CA GLU A 28 -3.43 -17.70 -15.70
C GLU A 28 -2.52 -16.49 -15.87
N ARG A 29 -2.60 -15.50 -14.99
CA ARG A 29 -1.72 -14.31 -15.01
C ARG A 29 -0.27 -14.64 -14.67
N ALA A 30 -0.05 -15.67 -13.85
CA ALA A 30 1.26 -16.13 -13.39
C ALA A 30 1.89 -17.18 -14.33
N ASP A 31 1.23 -17.51 -15.44
CA ASP A 31 1.63 -18.57 -16.37
C ASP A 31 1.88 -19.92 -15.67
N CYS A 32 1.04 -20.25 -14.68
CA CYS A 32 1.13 -21.49 -13.90
C CYS A 32 -0.22 -22.20 -13.76
N SER A 33 -0.17 -23.49 -13.40
CA SER A 33 -1.39 -24.29 -13.25
C SER A 33 -2.24 -23.80 -12.08
N THR A 34 -3.58 -23.94 -12.18
CA THR A 34 -4.49 -23.54 -11.10
C THR A 34 -4.19 -24.23 -9.77
N ASP A 35 -3.77 -25.50 -9.79
CA ASP A 35 -3.41 -26.24 -8.58
C ASP A 35 -2.07 -25.77 -8.00
N GLY A 36 -1.10 -25.44 -8.87
CA GLY A 36 0.16 -24.80 -8.46
C GLY A 36 -0.08 -23.45 -7.82
N ALA A 37 -0.90 -22.60 -8.45
CA ALA A 37 -1.32 -21.31 -7.90
C ALA A 37 -2.04 -21.49 -6.56
N ARG A 38 -2.95 -22.45 -6.42
CA ARG A 38 -3.66 -22.69 -5.15
C ARG A 38 -2.71 -23.09 -4.02
N SER A 39 -1.74 -23.97 -4.30
CA SER A 39 -0.73 -24.39 -3.33
C SER A 39 0.14 -23.22 -2.88
N ALA A 40 0.61 -22.41 -3.84
CA ALA A 40 1.36 -21.19 -3.58
C ALA A 40 0.57 -20.18 -2.73
N LEU A 41 -0.66 -19.89 -3.13
CA LEU A 41 -1.53 -18.92 -2.45
C LEU A 41 -1.89 -19.37 -1.04
N THR A 42 -2.06 -20.67 -0.80
CA THR A 42 -2.31 -21.19 0.55
C THR A 42 -1.12 -20.92 1.47
N GLN A 43 0.10 -21.18 1.01
CA GLN A 43 1.32 -20.86 1.77
C GLN A 43 1.47 -19.35 2.01
N LEU A 44 1.10 -18.52 1.03
CA LEU A 44 1.14 -17.05 1.19
C LEU A 44 0.11 -16.54 2.20
N VAL A 45 -1.05 -17.20 2.30
CA VAL A 45 -2.04 -16.94 3.35
C VAL A 45 -1.52 -17.36 4.72
N GLU A 46 -0.86 -18.52 4.83
CA GLU A 46 -0.23 -18.98 6.07
C GLU A 46 0.88 -18.04 6.55
N MET A 47 1.64 -17.45 5.63
CA MET A 47 2.64 -16.42 5.95
C MET A 47 2.04 -15.03 6.21
N GLY A 48 0.72 -14.85 6.06
CA GLY A 48 0.06 -13.55 6.22
C GLY A 48 0.31 -12.55 5.09
N ILE A 49 0.93 -12.97 3.97
CA ILE A 49 1.24 -12.13 2.81
C ILE A 49 0.01 -11.95 1.91
N ALA A 50 -0.87 -12.96 1.87
CA ALA A 50 -2.13 -12.95 1.13
C ALA A 50 -3.32 -13.15 2.07
N GLU A 51 -4.48 -12.65 1.66
CA GLU A 51 -5.76 -12.93 2.31
C GLU A 51 -6.56 -13.89 1.44
N ARG A 52 -7.36 -14.75 2.10
CA ARG A 52 -8.29 -15.64 1.43
C ARG A 52 -9.71 -15.35 1.88
N ARG A 53 -10.64 -15.29 0.92
CA ARG A 53 -12.09 -15.28 1.19
C ARG A 53 -12.77 -16.45 0.49
N GLY A 54 -13.83 -16.94 1.11
CA GLY A 54 -14.67 -17.99 0.52
C GLY A 54 -14.02 -19.36 0.50
N THR A 55 -14.83 -20.36 0.14
CA THR A 55 -14.43 -21.76 0.15
C THR A 55 -14.54 -22.41 -1.22
N ARG A 56 -15.53 -22.04 -2.06
CA ARG A 56 -15.75 -22.60 -3.41
C ARG A 56 -16.45 -21.61 -4.37
N PRO A 57 -15.72 -20.98 -5.32
CA PRO A 57 -14.26 -20.93 -5.39
C PRO A 57 -13.68 -20.08 -4.23
N ALA A 58 -12.48 -20.43 -3.78
CA ALA A 58 -11.70 -19.55 -2.90
C ALA A 58 -11.06 -18.43 -3.71
N GLU A 59 -11.10 -17.22 -3.17
CA GLU A 59 -10.54 -16.01 -3.76
C GLU A 59 -9.41 -15.49 -2.89
N TYR A 60 -8.43 -14.88 -3.53
CA TYR A 60 -7.20 -14.41 -2.91
C TYR A 60 -6.90 -12.99 -3.34
N ARG A 61 -6.31 -12.22 -2.43
CA ARG A 61 -5.71 -10.90 -2.72
C ARG A 61 -4.47 -10.73 -1.85
N ARG A 62 -3.68 -9.68 -2.10
CA ARG A 62 -2.60 -9.30 -1.17
C ARG A 62 -3.20 -8.88 0.18
N ASN A 63 -2.46 -9.15 1.25
CA ASN A 63 -2.79 -8.59 2.56
C ASN A 63 -2.29 -7.13 2.62
N ASP A 64 -3.19 -6.17 2.37
CA ASP A 64 -2.84 -4.75 2.39
C ASP A 64 -2.22 -4.31 3.73
N SER A 65 -2.68 -4.88 4.85
CA SER A 65 -2.14 -4.58 6.19
C SER A 65 -0.67 -5.01 6.31
N TYR A 66 -0.31 -6.18 5.77
CA TYR A 66 1.06 -6.66 5.75
C TYR A 66 1.97 -5.76 4.90
N PHE A 67 1.52 -5.38 3.69
CA PHE A 67 2.31 -4.50 2.82
C PHE A 67 2.46 -3.10 3.39
N ARG A 68 1.41 -2.57 4.03
CA ARG A 68 1.46 -1.29 4.73
C ARG A 68 2.44 -1.31 5.89
N TRP A 69 2.36 -2.32 6.76
CA TRP A 69 3.33 -2.51 7.83
C TRP A 69 4.76 -2.64 7.30
N LYS A 70 4.97 -3.45 6.25
CA LYS A 70 6.29 -3.64 5.65
C LYS A 70 6.85 -2.32 5.09
N ARG A 71 6.02 -1.51 4.43
CA ARG A 71 6.42 -0.20 3.91
C ARG A 71 6.84 0.74 5.03
N ILE A 72 6.07 0.80 6.12
CA ILE A 72 6.39 1.59 7.32
C ILE A 72 7.72 1.14 7.93
N GLU A 73 7.91 -0.17 8.11
CA GLU A 73 9.14 -0.73 8.68
C GLU A 73 10.37 -0.43 7.80
N THR A 74 10.23 -0.59 6.48
CA THR A 74 11.27 -0.25 5.51
C THR A 74 11.64 1.23 5.60
N LEU A 75 10.66 2.13 5.59
CA LEU A 75 10.89 3.58 5.69
C LEU A 75 11.60 3.95 7.00
N ALA A 76 11.11 3.43 8.13
CA ALA A 76 11.68 3.69 9.45
C ALA A 76 13.14 3.21 9.58
N ARG A 77 13.50 2.13 8.89
CA ARG A 77 14.84 1.53 8.94
C ARG A 77 15.82 2.17 7.97
N GLU A 78 15.35 2.59 6.80
CA GLU A 78 16.21 3.02 5.69
C GLU A 78 16.37 4.53 5.61
N HIS A 79 15.46 5.31 6.18
CA HIS A 79 15.51 6.78 6.18
C HIS A 79 15.74 7.35 7.58
N SER A 80 16.37 8.51 7.65
CA SER A 80 16.46 9.23 8.92
C SER A 80 15.11 9.89 9.25
N THR A 81 14.87 10.14 10.54
CA THR A 81 13.66 10.87 10.97
C THR A 81 13.63 12.30 10.43
N ALA A 82 14.77 12.90 10.10
CA ALA A 82 14.85 14.21 9.47
C ALA A 82 14.38 14.14 8.00
N ASP A 83 14.85 13.17 7.23
CA ASP A 83 14.46 13.00 5.83
C ASP A 83 12.96 12.72 5.70
N LEU A 84 12.41 11.85 6.57
CA LEU A 84 10.98 11.55 6.60
C LEU A 84 10.14 12.80 6.95
N ARG A 85 10.63 13.67 7.82
CA ARG A 85 9.94 14.93 8.17
C ARG A 85 9.95 15.93 7.02
N GLU A 86 11.06 16.05 6.31
CA GLU A 86 11.14 16.90 5.12
C GLU A 86 10.15 16.45 4.05
N GLU A 87 10.02 15.14 3.82
CA GLU A 87 9.04 14.58 2.89
C GLU A 87 7.59 14.83 3.36
N VAL A 88 7.31 14.72 4.67
CA VAL A 88 6.01 15.09 5.24
C VAL A 88 5.69 16.56 5.00
N ASP A 89 6.64 17.47 5.23
CA ASP A 89 6.43 18.91 5.03
C ASP A 89 6.10 19.22 3.56
N ALA A 90 6.79 18.57 2.61
CA ALA A 90 6.52 18.71 1.19
C ALA A 90 5.11 18.23 0.81
N LEU A 91 4.69 17.08 1.34
CA LEU A 91 3.36 16.54 1.09
C LEU A 91 2.25 17.34 1.78
N LEU A 92 2.52 17.97 2.94
CA LEU A 92 1.56 18.88 3.58
C LEU A 92 1.35 20.15 2.75
N ALA A 93 2.40 20.68 2.13
CA ALA A 93 2.28 21.81 1.22
C ALA A 93 1.46 21.44 -0.03
N GLU A 94 1.70 20.25 -0.59
CA GLU A 94 0.91 19.72 -1.70
C GLU A 94 -0.56 19.50 -1.29
N ASP A 95 -0.78 18.94 -0.10
CA ASP A 95 -2.12 18.73 0.45
C ASP A 95 -2.89 20.04 0.59
N GLN A 96 -2.26 21.09 1.11
CA GLN A 96 -2.85 22.42 1.20
C GLN A 96 -3.22 22.97 -0.18
N SER A 97 -2.36 22.76 -1.19
CA SER A 97 -2.67 23.21 -2.56
C SER A 97 -3.92 22.54 -3.14
N PHE A 98 -4.19 21.28 -2.77
CA PHE A 98 -5.42 20.60 -3.14
C PHE A 98 -6.62 21.11 -2.35
N GLN A 99 -6.47 21.33 -1.04
CA GLN A 99 -7.53 21.92 -0.22
C GLN A 99 -7.98 23.26 -0.82
N ASP A 100 -7.04 24.12 -1.21
CA ASP A 100 -7.31 25.42 -1.82
C ASP A 100 -7.95 25.26 -3.22
N ARG A 101 -7.46 24.32 -4.04
CA ARG A 101 -8.00 24.05 -5.39
C ARG A 101 -9.45 23.55 -5.37
N PHE A 102 -9.78 22.74 -4.38
CA PHE A 102 -11.09 22.08 -4.27
C PHE A 102 -12.05 22.78 -3.30
N ASP A 103 -11.58 23.77 -2.54
CA ASP A 103 -12.29 24.42 -1.44
C ASP A 103 -12.89 23.39 -0.47
N ALA A 104 -12.09 22.40 -0.10
CA ALA A 104 -12.50 21.27 0.72
C ALA A 104 -11.41 20.90 1.73
N PRO A 105 -11.78 20.45 2.94
CA PRO A 105 -10.80 20.04 3.96
C PRO A 105 -10.19 18.66 3.70
N SER A 106 -10.86 17.82 2.91
CA SER A 106 -10.42 16.47 2.57
C SER A 106 -10.99 16.02 1.22
N PRO A 107 -10.33 15.07 0.53
CA PRO A 107 -10.82 14.55 -0.75
C PRO A 107 -12.19 13.85 -0.62
N ASP A 108 -12.53 13.33 0.56
CA ASP A 108 -13.80 12.63 0.80
C ASP A 108 -14.97 13.58 1.09
N ALA A 109 -14.70 14.86 1.31
CA ALA A 109 -15.74 15.89 1.42
C ALA A 109 -16.31 16.30 0.05
N ILE A 110 -15.66 15.92 -1.06
CA ILE A 110 -16.10 16.27 -2.41
C ILE A 110 -17.13 15.25 -2.88
N SER A 111 -18.31 15.73 -3.24
CA SER A 111 -19.37 14.90 -3.83
C SER A 111 -19.04 14.57 -5.29
N PRO A 112 -19.29 13.31 -5.75
CA PRO A 112 -19.22 12.96 -7.16
C PRO A 112 -20.12 13.82 -8.06
N ALA A 113 -21.21 14.37 -7.53
CA ALA A 113 -22.12 15.25 -8.26
C ALA A 113 -21.47 16.57 -8.68
N THR A 114 -20.38 17.00 -8.03
CA THR A 114 -19.63 18.22 -8.38
C THR A 114 -18.99 18.15 -9.78
N PHE A 115 -18.95 16.96 -10.38
CA PHE A 115 -18.33 16.71 -11.68
C PHE A 115 -19.34 16.52 -12.83
N GLU A 116 -20.64 16.62 -12.58
CA GLU A 116 -21.67 16.34 -13.59
C GLU A 116 -21.88 17.51 -14.59
N ASP A 117 -21.53 18.74 -14.20
CA ASP A 117 -21.80 19.97 -14.97
C ASP A 117 -20.56 20.53 -15.73
N ILE A 118 -19.47 19.78 -15.83
CA ILE A 118 -18.20 20.22 -16.46
C ILE A 118 -17.86 19.37 -17.70
N ASP A 119 -17.09 19.96 -18.63
CA ASP A 119 -16.66 19.30 -19.86
C ASP A 119 -15.83 18.03 -19.58
N HIS A 120 -15.92 17.04 -20.46
CA HIS A 120 -15.31 15.71 -20.24
C HIS A 120 -13.79 15.72 -20.00
N GLU A 121 -13.04 16.64 -20.62
CA GLU A 121 -11.60 16.79 -20.41
C GLU A 121 -11.30 17.35 -19.01
N ASP A 122 -12.05 18.38 -18.59
CA ASP A 122 -11.96 18.96 -17.25
C ASP A 122 -12.37 17.97 -16.16
N VAL A 123 -13.33 17.09 -16.44
CA VAL A 123 -13.74 16.00 -15.55
C VAL A 123 -12.57 15.06 -15.28
N HIS A 124 -11.86 14.62 -16.31
CA HIS A 124 -10.75 13.68 -16.16
C HIS A 124 -9.61 14.28 -15.32
N ASP A 125 -9.17 15.50 -15.65
CA ASP A 125 -8.12 16.21 -14.91
C ASP A 125 -8.50 16.42 -13.43
N ARG A 126 -9.78 16.66 -13.17
CA ARG A 126 -10.29 16.86 -11.80
C ARG A 126 -10.38 15.54 -11.03
N TRP A 127 -10.74 14.43 -11.67
CA TRP A 127 -10.68 13.10 -11.07
C TRP A 127 -9.25 12.64 -10.76
N ASP A 128 -8.31 12.91 -11.66
CA ASP A 128 -6.89 12.60 -11.47
C ASP A 128 -6.32 13.42 -10.31
N ALA A 129 -6.66 14.71 -10.23
CA ALA A 129 -6.29 15.55 -9.10
C ALA A 129 -6.87 15.03 -7.78
N LEU A 130 -8.12 14.57 -7.77
CA LEU A 130 -8.74 14.00 -6.57
C LEU A 130 -8.06 12.70 -6.14
N THR A 131 -7.72 11.84 -7.10
CA THR A 131 -7.01 10.57 -6.84
C THR A 131 -5.61 10.82 -6.32
N ARG A 132 -4.91 11.83 -6.89
CA ARG A 132 -3.61 12.28 -6.40
C ARG A 132 -3.72 12.82 -4.98
N TRP A 133 -4.73 13.63 -4.68
CA TRP A 133 -4.93 14.16 -3.33
C TRP A 133 -5.16 13.04 -2.29
N ARG A 134 -5.97 12.02 -2.62
CA ARG A 134 -6.12 10.82 -1.76
C ARG A 134 -4.79 10.10 -1.55
N SER A 135 -3.98 10.00 -2.59
CA SER A 135 -2.67 9.35 -2.52
C SER A 135 -1.68 10.14 -1.65
N VAL A 136 -1.72 11.47 -1.70
CA VAL A 136 -0.93 12.35 -0.81
C VAL A 136 -1.30 12.12 0.65
N ARG A 137 -2.60 12.05 0.97
CA ARG A 137 -3.10 11.79 2.34
C ARG A 137 -2.69 10.41 2.85
N ASP A 138 -2.80 9.37 2.02
CA ASP A 138 -2.36 8.01 2.38
C ASP A 138 -0.84 7.98 2.64
N HIS A 139 -0.05 8.64 1.79
CA HIS A 139 1.40 8.69 1.96
C HIS A 139 1.81 9.45 3.22
N LEU A 140 1.15 10.56 3.53
CA LEU A 140 1.34 11.30 4.79
C LEU A 140 1.12 10.40 6.00
N GLU A 141 0.09 9.55 5.98
CA GLU A 141 -0.18 8.63 7.08
C GLU A 141 0.94 7.61 7.26
N ILE A 142 1.42 7.03 6.15
CA ILE A 142 2.53 6.07 6.13
C ILE A 142 3.82 6.70 6.69
N LEU A 143 4.19 7.90 6.26
CA LEU A 143 5.40 8.58 6.70
C LEU A 143 5.34 8.95 8.19
N GLN A 144 4.20 9.44 8.68
CA GLN A 144 4.03 9.75 10.10
C GLN A 144 4.20 8.51 10.98
N GLN A 145 3.65 7.36 10.55
CA GLN A 145 3.86 6.10 11.26
C GLN A 145 5.31 5.61 11.18
N ALA A 146 5.98 5.81 10.05
CA ALA A 146 7.39 5.46 9.90
C ALA A 146 8.28 6.31 10.84
N ILE A 147 8.00 7.61 10.98
CA ILE A 147 8.68 8.48 11.95
C ILE A 147 8.48 7.96 13.37
N HIS A 148 7.23 7.71 13.77
CA HIS A 148 6.93 7.19 15.11
C HIS A 148 7.65 5.86 15.39
N ARG A 149 7.69 4.98 14.38
CA ARG A 149 8.40 3.69 14.45
C ARG A 149 9.92 3.88 14.62
N ALA A 150 10.53 4.77 13.85
CA ALA A 150 11.96 5.06 13.88
C ALA A 150 12.40 5.68 15.22
N GLU A 151 11.58 6.57 15.79
CA GLU A 151 11.82 7.17 17.10
C GLU A 151 11.80 6.10 18.20
N ARG A 152 10.81 5.20 18.17
CA ARG A 152 10.70 4.08 19.12
C ARG A 152 11.91 3.14 19.06
N ASP A 153 12.47 2.90 17.88
CA ASP A 153 13.69 2.10 17.70
C ASP A 153 14.96 2.83 18.18
N ALA A 154 15.00 4.16 18.12
CA ALA A 154 16.10 4.93 18.68
C ALA A 154 16.08 4.90 20.22
N ASP A 155 14.90 5.03 20.82
CA ASP A 155 14.71 4.99 22.28
C ASP A 155 15.01 3.61 22.88
N GLY A 156 14.65 2.52 22.18
CA GLY A 156 14.98 1.16 22.60
C GLY A 156 16.49 0.89 22.66
N ARG A 157 17.25 1.41 21.68
CA ARG A 157 18.71 1.25 21.61
C ARG A 157 19.45 2.04 22.69
N THR A 158 18.96 3.22 23.07
CA THR A 158 19.56 4.03 24.14
C THR A 158 19.28 3.45 25.53
N GLY A 159 18.10 2.85 25.74
CA GLY A 159 17.75 2.17 27.00
C GLY A 159 18.56 0.90 27.28
N GLU A 160 18.88 0.11 26.24
CA GLU A 160 19.69 -1.12 26.38
C GLU A 160 21.17 -0.81 26.68
N SER A 161 21.69 0.30 26.13
CA SER A 161 23.07 0.75 26.39
C SER A 161 23.28 1.34 27.79
N ALA A 162 22.21 1.77 28.47
CA ALA A 162 22.26 2.36 29.81
C ALA A 162 22.12 1.31 30.95
N SER A 163 21.90 0.03 30.61
CA SER A 163 21.66 -1.06 31.57
C SER A 163 22.83 -2.04 31.71
N ALA A 164 24.02 -1.70 31.20
CA ALA A 164 25.27 -2.48 31.31
C ALA A 164 26.33 -1.71 32.10
#